data_AF-A0A699V263-F1
#
_entry.id   AF-A0A699V263-F1
#
_cell.length_a   1.000
_cell.length_b   1.000
_cell.length_c   1.000
_cell.angle_alpha   90.00
_cell.angle_beta   90.00
_cell.angle_gamma   90.00
#
_symmetry.space_group_name_H-M   'P 1'
#
loop_
_entity.id
_entity.type
_entity.pdbx_description
1 polymer ?
#
loop_
_entity_poly.entity_id
_entity_poly.type
_entity_poly.pdbx_seq_one_letter_code
_entity_poly.pdbx_strand_id
1 'polypeptide(L)' 'MSTQQDIYAAGSKNRPPMLNKDNYVPWSSRIIRYTRSRPNGKMTVDSIENGPYVRRMVATPREPDLSVPDPESFHEQTD' A
#
# COMPACT_ATOMS: atom_id res chain seq x y z
N MET A 1 -22.08 13.52 -4.94
CA MET A 1 -22.74 12.29 -4.46
C MET A 1 -23.17 11.49 -5.69
N SER A 2 -22.50 10.38 -6.01
CA SER A 2 -22.90 9.53 -7.15
C SER A 2 -24.10 8.67 -6.74
N THR A 3 -25.12 8.61 -7.59
CA THR A 3 -26.38 7.91 -7.30
C THR A 3 -26.29 6.43 -7.71
N GLN A 4 -27.08 5.58 -7.07
CA GLN A 4 -27.13 4.13 -7.35
C GLN A 4 -27.37 3.81 -8.85
N GLN A 5 -28.01 4.72 -9.57
CA GLN A 5 -28.29 4.68 -11.01
C GLN A 5 -27.00 4.75 -11.85
N ASP A 6 -26.06 5.64 -11.48
CA ASP A 6 -24.78 5.82 -12.18
C ASP A 6 -23.89 4.58 -12.06
N ILE A 7 -23.93 3.95 -10.87
CA ILE A 7 -23.23 2.70 -10.57
C ILE A 7 -23.81 1.53 -11.39
N TYR A 8 -25.12 1.56 -11.67
CA TYR A 8 -25.81 0.56 -12.48
C TYR A 8 -25.48 0.70 -13.97
N ALA A 9 -25.50 1.93 -14.49
CA ALA A 9 -25.15 2.24 -15.87
C ALA A 9 -23.69 1.85 -16.21
N ALA A 10 -22.78 1.94 -15.23
CA ALA A 10 -21.37 1.53 -15.37
C ALA A 10 -21.15 -0.01 -15.38
N GLY A 11 -22.22 -0.82 -15.35
CA GLY A 11 -22.11 -2.29 -15.46
C GLY A 11 -21.52 -2.97 -14.21
N SER A 12 -21.48 -2.30 -13.06
CA SER A 12 -20.91 -2.85 -11.82
C SER A 12 -21.65 -4.08 -11.30
N LYS A 13 -22.96 -4.22 -11.60
CA LYS A 13 -23.80 -5.33 -11.15
C LYS A 13 -23.50 -6.67 -11.82
N ASN A 14 -22.95 -6.65 -13.03
CA ASN A 14 -22.59 -7.85 -13.78
C ASN A 14 -21.11 -8.21 -13.65
N ARG A 15 -20.31 -7.39 -12.94
CA ARG A 15 -18.92 -7.76 -12.65
C ARG A 15 -18.94 -8.70 -11.45
N PRO A 16 -18.43 -9.93 -11.57
CA PRO A 16 -18.23 -10.76 -10.38
C PRO A 16 -17.39 -9.95 -9.38
N PRO A 17 -17.75 -9.94 -8.09
CA PRO A 17 -16.98 -9.22 -7.08
C PRO A 17 -15.54 -9.70 -7.17
N MET A 18 -14.65 -8.78 -7.55
CA MET A 18 -13.26 -9.10 -7.94
C MET A 18 -12.47 -9.76 -6.80
N LEU A 19 -12.93 -9.57 -5.55
CA LEU A 19 -12.53 -10.31 -4.37
C LEU A 19 -13.70 -10.37 -3.39
N ASN A 20 -14.13 -11.58 -2.99
CA ASN A 20 -14.95 -11.73 -1.79
C ASN A 20 -14.12 -11.33 -0.57
N LYS A 21 -14.72 -10.62 0.39
CA LYS A 21 -14.06 -10.20 1.63
C LYS A 21 -13.52 -11.41 2.42
N ASP A 22 -14.21 -12.54 2.34
CA ASP A 22 -13.81 -13.80 2.97
C ASP A 22 -12.53 -14.39 2.37
N ASN A 23 -12.20 -14.01 1.13
CA ASN A 23 -10.96 -14.41 0.47
C ASN A 23 -9.77 -13.52 0.85
N TYR A 24 -9.96 -12.43 1.60
CA TYR A 24 -8.90 -11.48 1.97
C TYR A 24 -7.86 -12.09 2.90
N VAL A 25 -8.29 -12.88 3.90
CA VAL A 25 -7.40 -13.54 4.86
C VAL A 25 -6.54 -14.64 4.19
N PRO A 26 -7.09 -15.47 3.29
CA PRO A 26 -6.28 -16.34 2.44
C PRO A 26 -5.34 -15.58 1.50
N TRP A 27 -5.77 -14.43 0.96
CA TRP A 27 -4.98 -13.63 0.02
C TRP A 27 -3.77 -12.98 0.67
N SER A 28 -3.92 -12.44 1.89
CA SER A 28 -2.80 -11.85 2.64
C SER A 28 -1.71 -12.90 2.87
N SER A 29 -2.10 -14.10 3.31
CA SER A 29 -1.18 -15.22 3.51
C SER A 29 -0.46 -15.62 2.22
N ARG A 30 -1.16 -15.59 1.07
CA ARG A 30 -0.60 -15.91 -0.24
C ARG A 30 0.40 -14.85 -0.72
N ILE A 31 0.09 -13.57 -0.50
CA ILE A 31 1.00 -12.45 -0.79
C ILE A 31 2.29 -12.58 0.03
N ILE A 32 2.19 -12.81 1.35
CA ILE A 32 3.37 -12.96 2.22
C ILE A 32 4.22 -14.16 1.80
N ARG A 33 3.59 -15.28 1.42
CA ARG A 33 4.32 -16.46 0.95
C ARG A 33 5.05 -16.20 -0.37
N TYR A 34 4.41 -15.48 -1.28
CA TYR A 34 5.01 -15.11 -2.55
C TYR A 34 6.17 -14.12 -2.37
N THR A 35 6.00 -13.08 -1.57
CA THR A 35 7.06 -12.07 -1.33
C THR A 35 8.30 -12.71 -0.72
N ARG A 36 8.16 -13.65 0.22
CA ARG A 36 9.29 -14.40 0.80
C ARG A 36 10.16 -15.14 -0.22
N SER A 37 9.61 -15.52 -1.38
CA SER A 37 10.35 -16.18 -2.46
C SER A 37 11.06 -15.22 -3.43
N ARG A 38 10.86 -13.91 -3.31
CA ARG A 38 11.43 -12.91 -4.19
C ARG A 38 12.76 -12.36 -3.63
N PRO A 39 13.69 -11.90 -4.49
CA PRO A 39 14.82 -11.11 -4.03
C PRO A 39 14.31 -9.88 -3.28
N ASN A 40 14.92 -9.56 -2.13
CA ASN A 40 14.46 -8.54 -1.17
C ASN A 40 13.14 -8.87 -0.44
N GLY A 41 12.65 -10.11 -0.54
CA GLY A 41 11.38 -10.54 0.04
C GLY A 41 11.23 -10.27 1.54
N LYS A 42 12.33 -10.41 2.30
CA LYS A 42 12.38 -10.09 3.72
C LYS A 42 12.02 -8.62 3.99
N MET A 43 12.66 -7.69 3.28
CA MET A 43 12.42 -6.25 3.45
C MET A 43 10.98 -5.86 3.10
N THR A 44 10.41 -6.50 2.07
CA THR A 44 9.01 -6.30 1.69
C THR A 44 8.04 -6.81 2.75
N VAL A 45 8.28 -7.99 3.32
CA VAL A 45 7.46 -8.53 4.43
C VAL A 45 7.55 -7.65 5.65
N ASP A 46 8.78 -7.25 6.04
CA ASP A 46 9.01 -6.37 7.18
C ASP A 46 8.26 -5.03 7.02
N SER A 47 8.16 -4.50 5.80
CA SER A 47 7.41 -3.26 5.49
C SER A 47 5.89 -3.44 5.51
N ILE A 48 5.39 -4.65 5.28
CA ILE A 48 3.94 -4.95 5.36
C ILE A 48 3.53 -5.16 6.82
N GLU A 49 4.37 -5.83 7.62
CA GLU A 49 4.10 -6.13 9.02
C GLU A 49 4.31 -4.91 9.94
N ASN A 50 5.35 -4.11 9.71
CA ASN A 50 5.69 -2.98 10.59
C ASN A 50 5.10 -1.63 10.13
N GLY A 51 4.30 -1.60 9.06
CA GLY A 51 3.76 -0.36 8.50
C GLY A 51 4.74 0.35 7.56
N PRO A 52 4.36 1.51 7.00
CA PRO A 52 5.02 2.11 5.84
C PRO A 52 6.52 2.20 6.07
N TYR A 53 7.29 1.52 5.21
CA TYR A 53 8.73 1.66 5.15
C TYR A 53 9.06 3.14 5.01
N VAL A 54 9.66 3.72 6.05
CA VAL A 54 10.16 5.09 6.02
C VAL A 54 11.38 5.08 5.11
N ARG A 55 11.15 5.27 3.81
CA ARG A 55 12.22 5.43 2.83
C ARG A 55 12.96 6.71 3.18
N ARG A 56 14.12 6.59 3.82
CA ARG A 56 15.00 7.73 4.09
C ARG A 56 15.28 8.44 2.76
N MET A 57 14.87 9.70 2.65
CA MET A 57 15.27 10.55 1.54
C MET A 57 16.76 10.84 1.73
N VAL A 58 17.59 10.19 0.92
CA VAL A 58 19.02 10.50 0.87
C VAL A 58 19.16 11.77 0.05
N ALA A 59 19.29 12.93 0.70
CA ALA A 59 19.44 14.22 0.04
C ALA A 59 20.72 14.30 -0.81
N THR A 60 21.74 13.54 -0.43
CA THR A 60 23.06 13.52 -1.09
C THR A 60 23.58 12.09 -1.10
N PRO A 61 23.87 11.45 -2.26
CA PRO A 61 24.30 10.04 -2.33
C PRO A 61 25.56 9.70 -1.51
N ARG A 62 26.26 10.71 -0.99
CA ARG A 62 27.55 10.60 -0.32
C ARG A 62 27.46 10.54 1.22
N GLU A 63 26.32 10.90 1.83
CA GLU A 63 26.16 10.98 3.28
C GLU A 63 24.84 10.33 3.75
N PRO A 64 24.87 9.07 4.22
CA PRO A 64 23.69 8.33 4.67
C PRO A 64 23.08 8.77 6.02
N ASP A 65 23.78 9.59 6.81
CA ASP A 65 23.53 9.75 8.25
C ASP A 65 22.81 11.05 8.66
N LEU A 66 22.34 11.86 7.72
CA LEU A 66 21.55 13.05 8.07
C LEU A 66 20.15 12.66 8.57
N SER A 67 19.77 13.18 9.74
CA SER A 67 18.46 12.96 10.36
C SER A 67 17.33 13.46 9.45
N VAL A 68 16.39 12.56 9.16
CA VAL A 68 15.25 12.78 8.26
C VAL A 68 14.26 13.79 8.88
N PRO A 69 13.71 14.76 8.12
CA PRO A 69 12.59 15.56 8.60
C PRO A 69 11.33 14.69 8.70
N ASP A 70 10.58 14.87 9.78
CA ASP A 70 9.38 14.10 10.10
C ASP A 70 8.35 14.15 8.95
N PRO A 71 7.91 13.02 8.38
CA PRO A 71 6.92 13.00 7.30
C PRO A 71 5.53 13.52 7.74
N GLU A 72 5.26 13.68 9.04
CA GLU A 72 4.01 14.31 9.51
C GLU A 72 3.89 15.80 9.12
N SER A 73 4.98 16.49 8.78
CA SER A 73 4.91 17.92 8.43
C SER A 73 4.30 18.21 7.05
N PHE A 74 3.96 17.19 6.25
CA PHE A 74 3.41 17.37 4.90
C PHE A 74 1.88 17.36 4.86
N HIS A 75 1.18 17.22 6.00
CA HIS A 75 -0.28 17.09 6.03
C HIS A 75 -1.07 18.37 6.36
N GLU A 76 -0.42 19.50 6.65
CA GLU A 76 -1.11 20.80 6.75
C GLU A 76 -0.66 21.73 5.63
N GLN A 77 -1.26 21.59 4.45
CA GLN A 77 -1.61 22.73 3.58
C GLN A 77 -2.37 22.23 2.35
N THR A 78 -3.70 22.29 2.42
CA THR A 78 -4.52 22.47 1.22
C THR A 78 -5.68 23.37 1.63
N ASP A 79 -5.63 24.60 1.13
CA ASP A 79 -6.76 25.53 1.01
C ASP A 79 -7.69 25.05 -0.12
#